data_AF-A0A857CZF5-F1
#
_entry.id   AF-A0A857CZF5-F1
#
_cell.length_a   1.000
_cell.length_b   1.000
_cell.length_c   1.000
_cell.angle_alpha   90.00
_cell.angle_beta   90.00
_cell.angle_gamma   90.00
#
_symmetry.space_group_name_H-M   'P 1'
#
loop_
_entity.id
_entity.type
_entity.pdbx_description
1 polymer ?
#
loop_
_entity_poly.entity_id
_entity_poly.type
_entity_poly.pdbx_seq_one_letter_code
_entity_poly.pdbx_strand_id
1 'polypeptide(L)' 'MQRQKRNQENLPVHSFRTLLEDVGTICLNTVECMIREGSYRFSKITRPTQLQQKALDLLGFSLICTQ' A
#
# COMPACT_ATOMS: atom_id res chain seq x y z
N MET A 1 5.92 -26.22 -1.78
CA MET A 1 5.72 -24.91 -2.45
C MET A 1 4.31 -24.85 -2.99
N GLN A 2 3.37 -24.14 -2.34
CA GLN A 2 2.02 -23.94 -2.92
C GLN A 2 2.13 -22.99 -4.12
N ARG A 3 1.77 -23.47 -5.31
CA ARG A 3 1.72 -22.62 -6.50
C ARG A 3 0.48 -21.74 -6.42
N GLN A 4 0.66 -20.45 -6.15
CA GLN A 4 -0.44 -19.50 -6.17
C GLN A 4 -1.00 -19.39 -7.59
N LYS A 5 -2.33 -19.45 -7.73
CA LYS A 5 -3.01 -19.16 -8.99
C LYS A 5 -2.70 -17.72 -9.37
N ARG A 6 -2.45 -17.46 -10.66
CA ARG A 6 -2.17 -16.12 -11.18
C ARG A 6 -3.21 -15.70 -12.22
N ASN A 7 -3.47 -14.40 -12.31
CA ASN A 7 -4.35 -13.83 -13.32
C ASN A 7 -3.59 -13.61 -14.66
N GLN A 8 -4.27 -13.05 -15.66
CA GLN A 8 -3.68 -12.76 -16.98
C GLN A 8 -2.52 -11.76 -16.93
N GLU A 9 -2.45 -10.96 -15.87
CA GLU A 9 -1.39 -9.97 -15.62
C GLU A 9 -0.29 -10.51 -14.72
N ASN A 10 -0.27 -11.83 -14.48
CA ASN A 10 0.73 -12.53 -13.66
C ASN A 10 0.73 -12.12 -12.17
N LEU A 11 -0.34 -11.47 -11.69
CA LEU A 11 -0.54 -11.17 -10.28
C LEU A 11 -1.13 -12.38 -9.53
N PRO A 12 -0.78 -12.59 -8.25
CA PRO A 12 -1.38 -13.64 -7.44
C PRO A 12 -2.89 -13.41 -7.29
N VAL A 13 -3.66 -14.48 -7.37
CA VAL A 13 -5.11 -14.46 -7.15
C VAL A 13 -5.38 -14.55 -5.66
N HIS A 14 -6.03 -13.53 -5.12
CA HIS A 14 -6.47 -13.45 -3.73
C HIS A 14 -7.99 -13.68 -3.64
N SER A 15 -8.44 -14.13 -2.47
CA SER A 15 -9.84 -13.92 -2.09
C SER A 15 -10.03 -12.44 -1.76
N PHE A 16 -11.26 -11.92 -1.81
CA PHE A 16 -11.50 -10.51 -1.46
C PHE A 16 -11.00 -10.17 -0.04
N ARG A 17 -11.19 -11.09 0.93
CA ARG A 17 -10.66 -10.94 2.30
C ARG A 17 -9.14 -10.77 2.31
N THR A 18 -8.41 -11.69 1.69
CA THR A 18 -6.94 -11.65 1.70
C THR A 18 -6.38 -10.52 0.86
N LEU A 19 -7.14 -10.01 -0.12
CA LEU A 19 -6.80 -8.79 -0.85
C LEU A 19 -6.95 -7.55 0.05
N LEU A 20 -8.02 -7.48 0.85
CA LEU A 20 -8.21 -6.38 1.81
C LEU A 20 -7.16 -6.40 2.93
N GLU A 21 -6.75 -7.58 3.40
CA GLU A 21 -5.64 -7.72 4.34
C GLU A 21 -4.34 -7.17 3.75
N ASP A 22 -4.06 -7.45 2.47
CA ASP A 22 -2.87 -6.93 1.77
C ASP A 22 -2.95 -5.41 1.59
N VAL A 23 -4.08 -4.87 1.14
CA VAL A 23 -4.30 -3.42 1.00
C VAL A 23 -4.23 -2.71 2.36
N GLY A 24 -4.68 -3.36 3.44
CA GLY A 24 -4.60 -2.85 4.81
C GLY A 24 -3.19 -2.61 5.34
N THR A 25 -2.15 -3.05 4.62
CA THR A 25 -0.75 -2.75 4.97
C THR A 25 -0.30 -1.35 4.53
N ILE A 26 -1.13 -0.62 3.78
CA ILE A 26 -0.87 0.77 3.41
C ILE A 26 -1.16 1.66 4.62
N CYS A 27 -0.14 2.37 5.10
CA CYS A 27 -0.21 3.17 6.32
C CYS A 27 0.26 4.61 6.08
N LEU A 28 -0.25 5.54 6.90
CA LEU A 28 0.34 6.88 7.07
C LEU A 28 1.38 6.81 8.18
N ASN A 29 2.65 6.73 7.81
CA ASN A 29 3.75 6.65 8.76
C ASN A 29 4.10 8.06 9.25
N THR A 30 4.18 8.26 10.57
CA THR A 30 4.78 9.47 11.15
C THR A 30 6.23 9.16 11.47
N VAL A 31 7.14 9.85 10.79
CA VAL A 31 8.58 9.65 10.90
C VAL A 31 9.15 10.83 11.68
N GLU A 32 9.92 10.52 12.72
CA GLU A 32 10.68 11.50 13.48
C GLU A 32 12.17 11.19 13.34
N CYS A 33 12.94 12.20 12.93
CA CYS A 33 14.37 12.10 12.71
C CYS A 33 15.06 13.16 13.55
N MET A 34 16.13 12.78 14.26
CA MET A 34 17.06 13.76 14.81
C MET A 34 18.13 14.08 13.79
N ILE A 35 18.22 15.35 13.42
CA ILE A 35 19.27 15.91 12.56
C ILE A 35 20.09 16.91 13.38
N ARG A 36 21.22 17.38 12.83
CA ARG A 36 22.11 18.30 13.55
C ARG A 36 21.41 19.59 13.98
N GLU A 37 20.46 20.08 13.19
CA GLU A 37 19.69 21.29 13.51
C GLU A 37 18.47 21.08 14.42
N GLY A 38 18.15 19.84 14.85
CA GLY A 38 17.02 19.55 15.74
C GLY A 38 16.23 18.29 15.37
N SER A 39 15.01 18.16 15.90
CA SER A 39 14.09 17.08 15.51
C SER A 39 13.20 17.51 14.34
N TYR A 40 13.12 16.67 13.32
CA TYR A 40 12.25 16.84 12.18
C TYR A 40 11.19 15.75 12.18
N ARG A 41 9.91 16.13 12.09
CA ARG A 41 8.78 15.21 12.05
C ARG A 41 7.98 15.44 10.77
N PHE A 42 7.71 14.36 10.05
CA PHE A 42 6.90 14.40 8.83
C PHE A 42 6.09 13.13 8.66
N SER A 43 5.02 13.22 7.87
CA SER A 43 4.18 12.07 7.55
C SER A 43 4.50 11.53 6.15
N LYS A 44 4.43 10.21 5.97
CA LYS A 44 4.69 9.54 4.70
C LYS A 44 3.77 8.35 4.50
N ILE A 45 2.99 8.37 3.43
CA ILE A 45 2.14 7.26 3.03
C ILE A 45 3.00 6.12 2.47
N THR A 46 2.68 4.87 2.81
CA THR A 46 3.29 3.67 2.21
C THR A 46 3.09 3.70 0.68
N ARG A 47 4.18 3.49 -0.07
CA ARG A 47 4.09 3.32 -1.53
C ARG A 47 3.43 1.96 -1.81
N PRO A 48 2.28 1.90 -2.51
CA PRO A 48 1.60 0.64 -2.78
C PRO A 48 2.44 -0.30 -3.64
N THR A 49 2.29 -1.60 -3.44
CA THR A 49 2.75 -2.61 -4.41
C THR A 49 1.88 -2.57 -5.67
N GLN A 50 2.33 -3.21 -6.76
CA GLN A 50 1.54 -3.28 -8.00
C GLN A 50 0.15 -3.90 -7.79
N LEU A 51 0.06 -4.93 -6.94
CA LEU A 51 -1.21 -5.58 -6.59
C LEU A 51 -2.13 -4.61 -5.84
N GLN A 52 -1.60 -3.92 -4.84
CA GLN A 52 -2.34 -2.96 -4.03
C GLN A 52 -2.83 -1.78 -4.86
N GLN A 53 -1.99 -1.22 -5.73
CA GLN A 53 -2.39 -0.13 -6.63
C GLN A 53 -3.56 -0.56 -7.51
N LYS A 54 -3.46 -1.75 -8.13
CA LYS A 54 -4.55 -2.27 -8.96
C LYS A 54 -5.84 -2.48 -8.17
N ALA A 55 -5.75 -2.94 -6.91
CA ALA A 55 -6.91 -3.08 -6.05
C ALA A 55 -7.56 -1.72 -5.73
N LEU A 56 -6.76 -0.70 -5.42
CA LEU A 56 -7.24 0.66 -5.18
C LEU A 56 -7.92 1.24 -6.43
N ASP A 57 -7.32 1.05 -7.61
CA ASP A 57 -7.88 1.52 -8.89
C ASP A 57 -9.24 0.85 -9.18
N LEU A 58 -9.37 -0.45 -8.92
CA LEU A 58 -10.62 -1.20 -9.08
C LEU A 58 -11.70 -0.79 -8.06
N LEU A 59 -11.30 -0.39 -6.86
CA LEU A 59 -12.20 0.09 -5.81
C LEU A 59 -12.54 1.58 -5.94
N GLY A 60 -11.84 2.33 -6.80
CA GLY A 60 -12.03 3.77 -6.99
C GLY A 60 -11.45 4.63 -5.87
N PHE A 61 -10.45 4.16 -5.13
CA PHE A 61 -9.81 4.91 -4.05
C PHE A 61 -8.51 5.60 -4.51
N SER A 62 -8.31 6.85 -4.11
CA SER A 62 -7.02 7.55 -4.21
C SER A 62 -6.37 7.67 -2.83
N LEU A 63 -5.08 7.35 -2.74
CA LEU A 63 -4.30 7.57 -1.51
C LEU A 63 -3.87 9.02 -1.32
N ILE A 64 -3.90 9.81 -2.40
CA ILE A 64 -3.59 11.23 -2.35
C ILE A 64 -4.94 11.94 -2.28
N CYS A 65 -5.23 12.51 -1.12
CA CYS A 65 -6.30 13.48 -0.98
C CYS A 65 -5.79 14.79 -1.60
N THR A 66 -6.22 15.12 -2.82
CA THR A 66 -6.20 16.51 -3.27
C THR A 66 -7.30 17.22 -2.50
N GLN A 67 -6.94 17.81 -1.36
CA GLN A 67 -7.80 18.73 -0.63
C GLN A 67 -7.52 20.16 -1.09
#